data_AF-A0A1Q6CN20-F1
#
_entry.id   AF-A0A1Q6CN20-F1
#
_cell.length_a   1.000
_cell.length_b   1.000
_cell.length_c   1.000
_cell.angle_alpha   90.00
_cell.angle_beta   90.00
_cell.angle_gamma   90.00
#
_symmetry.space_group_name_H-M   'P 1'
#
loop_
_entity.id
_entity.type
_entity.pdbx_description
1 polymer ?
#
loop_
_entity_poly.entity_id
_entity_poly.type
_entity_poly.pdbx_seq_one_letter_code
_entity_poly.pdbx_strand_id
1 'polypeptide(L)'
;MSQVVTNATKDDIRAAYLTAEELKLAVSLLYQSYHDDPVFLEIFNAEKSDYEQRLRSSIREELNAFWQAKQPIVGLYLGETLVGVACLNSRQDGVTAERFWHWRLKMLLGAGYFSTKQMIEKEETVMAAVPMTNFHVLSFIAIHPLHQHHGFGHYLMAAVNTLLEDYPESEGVAVYATNEKYKVFFNDVDYEFIKEVAVGNVSGSLMVHYRK
;
A
#
# COMPACT_ATOMS: atom_id res chain seq x y z
N MET A 1 7.83 37.35 5.77
CA MET A 1 6.83 36.66 6.61
C MET A 1 7.44 35.32 6.97
N SER A 2 7.89 35.16 8.21
CA SER A 2 8.57 33.94 8.66
C SER A 2 7.59 32.78 8.71
N GLN A 3 7.91 31.72 7.95
CA GLN A 3 7.29 30.41 8.14
C GLN A 3 7.72 29.86 9.50
N VAL A 4 6.77 29.76 10.42
CA VAL A 4 6.96 29.01 11.65
C VAL A 4 6.96 27.54 11.26
N VAL A 5 8.15 26.95 11.18
CA VAL A 5 8.30 25.50 11.18
C VAL A 5 7.93 25.05 12.59
N THR A 6 6.68 24.64 12.76
CA THR A 6 6.23 23.99 13.99
C THR A 6 6.99 22.68 14.12
N ASN A 7 7.94 22.64 15.05
CA ASN A 7 8.56 21.38 15.48
C ASN A 7 7.44 20.49 16.04
N ALA A 8 6.98 19.53 15.24
CA ALA A 8 6.03 18.51 15.65
C ALA A 8 6.57 17.79 16.90
N THR A 9 5.90 17.96 18.03
CA THR A 9 6.16 17.15 19.22
C THR A 9 5.58 15.75 19.01
N LYS A 10 6.24 14.72 19.57
CA LYS A 10 5.81 13.31 19.50
C LYS A 10 4.34 13.10 19.88
N ASP A 11 3.79 13.98 20.72
CA ASP A 11 2.41 13.95 21.22
C ASP A 11 1.33 14.31 20.18
N ASP A 12 1.70 14.88 19.03
CA ASP A 12 0.75 15.21 17.95
C ASP A 12 0.60 14.09 16.92
N ILE A 13 1.35 12.99 17.05
CA ILE A 13 1.31 11.88 16.11
C ILE A 13 0.31 10.84 16.61
N ARG A 14 -0.71 10.54 15.81
CA ARG A 14 -1.66 9.45 16.10
C ARG A 14 -1.91 8.59 14.87
N ALA A 15 -2.23 7.32 15.10
CA ALA A 15 -2.74 6.45 14.06
C ALA A 15 -4.19 6.05 14.35
N ALA A 16 -5.01 5.96 13.30
CA ALA A 16 -6.39 5.53 13.39
C ALA A 16 -6.85 4.91 12.07
N TYR A 17 -7.92 4.10 12.12
CA TYR A 17 -8.61 3.68 10.91
C TYR A 17 -9.22 4.89 10.20
N LEU A 18 -9.14 4.92 8.87
CA LEU A 18 -9.78 5.97 8.08
C LEU A 18 -11.29 5.84 8.15
N THR A 19 -11.97 6.97 8.09
CA THR A 19 -13.41 7.06 7.84
C THR A 19 -13.70 7.15 6.33
N ALA A 20 -14.97 6.94 5.95
CA ALA A 20 -15.40 7.06 4.55
C ALA A 20 -15.11 8.45 3.96
N GLU A 21 -15.19 9.51 4.78
CA GLU A 21 -14.97 10.89 4.36
C GLU A 21 -13.50 11.17 4.04
N GLU A 22 -12.59 10.50 4.76
CA GLU A 22 -11.14 10.65 4.63
C GLU A 22 -10.55 9.87 3.45
N LEU A 23 -11.32 8.95 2.83
CA LEU A 23 -10.86 8.22 1.64
C LEU A 23 -10.40 9.15 0.51
N LYS A 24 -11.03 10.31 0.34
CA LYS A 24 -10.62 11.31 -0.67
C LYS A 24 -9.25 11.91 -0.38
N LEU A 25 -8.91 12.09 0.89
CA LEU A 25 -7.60 12.57 1.33
C LEU A 25 -6.55 11.49 1.06
N ALA A 26 -6.85 10.24 1.40
CA ALA A 26 -5.99 9.10 1.12
C ALA A 26 -5.70 8.92 -0.37
N VAL A 27 -6.72 9.02 -1.22
CA VAL A 27 -6.54 8.98 -2.68
C VAL A 27 -5.55 10.05 -3.15
N SER A 28 -5.67 11.26 -2.62
CA SER A 28 -4.80 12.37 -3.01
C SER A 28 -3.36 12.16 -2.53
N LEU A 29 -3.18 11.69 -1.30
CA LEU A 29 -1.87 11.38 -0.72
C LEU A 29 -1.17 10.24 -1.48
N LEU A 30 -1.89 9.14 -1.73
CA LEU A 30 -1.37 8.00 -2.48
C LEU A 30 -1.04 8.40 -3.92
N TYR A 31 -1.92 9.15 -4.58
CA TYR A 31 -1.66 9.66 -5.94
C TYR A 31 -0.36 10.45 -6.00
N GLN A 32 -0.15 11.40 -5.08
CA GLN A 32 1.09 12.18 -5.04
C GLN A 32 2.32 11.34 -4.74
N SER A 33 2.18 10.32 -3.89
CA SER A 33 3.31 9.48 -3.47
C SER A 33 3.73 8.46 -4.53
N TYR A 34 2.78 8.00 -5.35
CA TYR A 34 2.98 7.01 -6.40
C TYR A 34 3.04 7.59 -7.82
N HIS A 35 2.90 8.91 -7.97
CA HIS A 35 2.89 9.58 -9.28
C HIS A 35 4.09 9.23 -10.15
N ASP A 36 5.28 9.13 -9.54
CA ASP A 36 6.53 8.83 -10.24
C ASP A 36 7.03 7.40 -9.92
N ASP A 37 6.17 6.52 -9.42
CA ASP A 37 6.56 5.15 -9.11
C ASP A 37 6.79 4.33 -10.40
N PRO A 38 7.97 3.68 -10.57
CA PRO A 38 8.31 2.97 -11.80
C PRO A 38 7.28 1.91 -12.23
N VAL A 39 6.65 1.23 -11.27
CA VAL A 39 5.66 0.18 -11.58
C VAL A 39 4.42 0.80 -12.18
N PHE A 40 3.93 1.90 -11.60
CA PHE A 40 2.74 2.56 -12.14
C PHE A 40 3.03 3.29 -13.45
N LEU A 41 4.21 3.87 -13.61
CA LEU A 41 4.65 4.45 -14.89
C LEU A 41 4.63 3.41 -16.02
N GLU A 42 5.11 2.18 -15.76
CA GLU A 42 5.10 1.08 -16.73
C GLU A 42 3.68 0.54 -16.97
N ILE A 43 2.95 0.18 -15.90
CA ILE A 43 1.61 -0.44 -16.00
C ILE A 43 0.63 0.46 -16.75
N PHE A 44 0.64 1.75 -16.43
CA PHE A 44 -0.26 2.68 -17.08
C PHE A 44 0.31 3.23 -18.38
N ASN A 45 1.57 3.01 -18.75
CA ASN A 45 2.21 3.65 -19.90
C ASN A 45 2.11 5.19 -19.78
N ALA A 46 3.02 5.74 -18.96
CA ALA A 46 3.07 7.16 -18.60
C ALA A 46 3.19 8.14 -19.78
N GLU A 47 3.61 7.68 -20.96
CA GLU A 47 3.68 8.52 -22.17
C GLU A 47 2.31 8.94 -22.69
N LYS A 48 1.24 8.25 -22.29
CA LYS A 48 -0.13 8.60 -22.69
C LYS A 48 -0.65 9.79 -21.89
N SER A 49 -1.34 10.70 -22.59
CA SER A 49 -1.88 11.95 -22.03
C SER A 49 -2.89 11.77 -20.89
N ASP A 50 -3.49 10.59 -20.74
CA ASP A 50 -4.47 10.25 -19.71
C ASP A 50 -3.87 9.49 -18.51
N TYR A 51 -2.53 9.44 -18.37
CA TYR A 51 -1.82 8.75 -17.29
C TYR A 51 -2.33 9.13 -15.90
N GLU A 52 -2.29 10.43 -15.56
CA GLU A 52 -2.68 10.93 -14.25
C GLU A 52 -4.13 10.55 -13.89
N GLN A 53 -5.02 10.66 -14.89
CA GLN A 53 -6.43 10.33 -14.74
C GLN A 53 -6.62 8.83 -14.43
N ARG A 54 -5.92 7.95 -15.14
CA ARG A 54 -5.97 6.51 -14.90
C ARG A 54 -5.42 6.14 -13.54
N LEU A 55 -4.21 6.62 -13.20
CA LEU A 55 -3.58 6.34 -11.91
C LEU A 55 -4.50 6.74 -10.75
N ARG A 56 -5.01 7.97 -10.78
CA ARG A 56 -5.88 8.47 -9.72
C ARG A 56 -7.21 7.71 -9.63
N SER A 57 -7.78 7.35 -10.78
CA SER A 57 -9.02 6.57 -10.82
C SER A 57 -8.82 5.16 -10.28
N SER A 58 -7.67 4.55 -10.58
CA SER A 58 -7.28 3.23 -10.11
C SER A 58 -7.06 3.20 -8.59
N ILE A 59 -6.30 4.15 -8.04
CA ILE A 59 -6.11 4.29 -6.59
C ILE A 59 -7.44 4.47 -5.86
N ARG A 60 -8.34 5.30 -6.41
CA ARG A 60 -9.66 5.54 -5.83
C ARG A 60 -10.52 4.28 -5.84
N GLU A 61 -10.55 3.54 -6.93
CA GLU A 61 -11.32 2.31 -7.00
C GLU A 61 -10.78 1.26 -6.04
N GLU A 62 -9.46 1.13 -5.93
CA GLU A 62 -8.83 0.20 -5.01
C GLU A 62 -9.16 0.55 -3.55
N LEU A 63 -9.00 1.81 -3.13
CA LEU A 63 -9.40 2.24 -1.78
C LEU A 63 -10.89 2.01 -1.49
N ASN A 64 -11.77 2.19 -2.49
CA ASN A 64 -13.19 1.86 -2.35
C ASN A 64 -13.40 0.36 -2.17
N ALA A 65 -12.62 -0.48 -2.84
CA ALA A 65 -12.67 -1.93 -2.66
C ALA A 65 -12.22 -2.34 -1.25
N PHE A 66 -11.13 -1.75 -0.72
CA PHE A 66 -10.72 -1.92 0.68
C PHE A 66 -11.87 -1.56 1.63
N TRP A 67 -12.48 -0.39 1.44
CA TRP A 67 -13.59 0.08 2.27
C TRP A 67 -14.80 -0.84 2.23
N GLN A 68 -15.27 -1.24 1.03
CA GLN A 68 -16.42 -2.14 0.87
C GLN A 68 -16.15 -3.52 1.46
N ALA A 69 -14.92 -4.00 1.34
CA ALA A 69 -14.49 -5.27 1.90
C ALA A 69 -14.22 -5.20 3.41
N LYS A 70 -14.34 -4.03 4.05
CA LYS A 70 -13.99 -3.77 5.44
C LYS A 70 -12.55 -4.19 5.77
N GLN A 71 -11.67 -4.02 4.79
CA GLN A 71 -10.24 -4.26 4.95
C GLN A 71 -9.60 -3.05 5.66
N PRO A 72 -8.57 -3.26 6.51
CA PRO A 72 -7.89 -2.17 7.20
C PRO A 72 -7.35 -1.10 6.26
N ILE A 73 -7.73 0.15 6.54
CA ILE A 73 -7.09 1.35 5.98
C ILE A 73 -6.67 2.22 7.16
N VAL A 74 -5.37 2.34 7.36
CA VAL A 74 -4.75 3.00 8.50
C VAL A 74 -4.20 4.35 8.07
N GLY A 75 -4.55 5.39 8.83
CA GLY A 75 -4.07 6.75 8.64
C GLY A 75 -3.12 7.13 9.74
N LEU A 76 -2.02 7.76 9.37
CA LEU A 76 -1.14 8.46 10.31
C LEU A 76 -1.45 9.95 10.22
N TYR A 77 -1.70 10.55 11.37
CA TYR A 77 -2.08 11.95 11.49
C TYR A 77 -1.02 12.71 12.30
N LEU A 78 -0.74 13.92 11.84
CA LEU A 78 -0.04 14.94 12.61
C LEU A 78 -1.06 16.03 12.96
N GLY A 79 -1.52 16.03 14.22
CA GLY A 79 -2.70 16.77 14.65
C GLY A 79 -3.95 16.27 13.90
N GLU A 80 -4.57 17.14 13.10
CA GLU A 80 -5.71 16.81 12.24
C GLU A 80 -5.30 16.47 10.79
N THR A 81 -4.03 16.64 10.44
CA THR A 81 -3.57 16.44 9.06
C THR A 81 -3.20 14.98 8.81
N LEU A 82 -3.81 14.37 7.80
CA LEU A 82 -3.41 13.04 7.31
C LEU A 82 -2.05 13.13 6.61
N VAL A 83 -1.02 12.55 7.22
CA VAL A 83 0.37 12.59 6.71
C VAL A 83 0.86 11.25 6.18
N GLY A 84 0.14 10.15 6.46
CA GLY A 84 0.47 8.83 5.94
C GLY A 84 -0.75 7.92 5.84
N VAL A 85 -0.68 6.93 4.95
CA VAL A 85 -1.72 5.92 4.75
C VAL A 85 -1.07 4.56 4.53
N ALA A 86 -1.61 3.52 5.16
CA ALA A 86 -1.31 2.12 4.90
C ALA A 86 -2.61 1.33 4.68
N CYS A 87 -2.64 0.44 3.70
CA CYS A 87 -3.79 -0.42 3.40
C CYS A 87 -3.37 -1.88 3.54
N LEU A 88 -4.08 -2.64 4.39
CA LEU A 88 -3.82 -4.07 4.58
C LEU A 88 -4.97 -4.90 4.06
N ASN A 89 -4.63 -5.95 3.34
CA ASN A 89 -5.58 -6.86 2.74
C ASN A 89 -5.41 -8.24 3.36
N SER A 90 -6.45 -8.76 4.01
CA SER A 90 -6.43 -10.10 4.58
C SER A 90 -6.43 -11.16 3.47
N ARG A 91 -5.50 -12.10 3.58
CA ARG A 91 -5.39 -13.30 2.75
C ARG A 91 -5.53 -14.51 3.65
N GLN A 92 -6.52 -15.33 3.34
CA GLN A 92 -6.71 -16.64 3.95
C GLN A 92 -6.71 -17.67 2.84
N ASP A 93 -6.05 -18.80 3.10
CA ASP A 93 -6.03 -19.93 2.17
C ASP A 93 -7.45 -20.36 1.77
N GLY A 94 -7.66 -20.58 0.47
CA GLY A 94 -8.96 -20.97 -0.09
C GLY A 94 -9.95 -19.82 -0.31
N VAL A 95 -9.70 -18.60 0.20
CA VAL A 95 -10.46 -17.39 -0.17
C VAL A 95 -9.85 -16.82 -1.45
N THR A 96 -10.19 -17.45 -2.58
CA THR A 96 -9.67 -17.09 -3.89
C THR A 96 -10.28 -15.78 -4.41
N ALA A 97 -9.60 -15.24 -5.41
CA ALA A 97 -9.75 -13.97 -6.15
C ALA A 97 -11.15 -13.40 -6.46
N GLU A 98 -12.26 -14.07 -6.13
CA GLU A 98 -13.63 -13.64 -6.40
C GLU A 98 -13.95 -12.26 -5.79
N ARG A 99 -13.42 -11.95 -4.61
CA ARG A 99 -13.66 -10.66 -3.93
C ARG A 99 -13.04 -9.45 -4.66
N PHE A 100 -12.06 -9.70 -5.54
CA PHE A 100 -11.32 -8.67 -6.28
C PHE A 100 -11.76 -8.55 -7.75
N TRP A 101 -12.71 -9.38 -8.19
CA TRP A 101 -13.17 -9.44 -9.59
C TRP A 101 -13.75 -8.11 -10.07
N HIS A 102 -14.53 -7.40 -9.25
CA HIS A 102 -15.16 -6.13 -9.64
C HIS A 102 -14.15 -5.03 -9.98
N TRP A 103 -13.07 -4.94 -9.20
CA TRP A 103 -11.96 -4.03 -9.44
C TRP A 103 -11.16 -4.44 -10.67
N ARG A 104 -10.79 -5.73 -10.79
CA ARG A 104 -10.08 -6.28 -11.95
C ARG A 104 -10.86 -6.05 -13.25
N LEU A 105 -12.18 -6.19 -13.23
CA LEU A 105 -13.04 -5.91 -14.37
C LEU A 105 -13.07 -4.42 -14.75
N LYS A 106 -13.09 -3.51 -13.77
CA LYS A 106 -13.04 -2.06 -14.01
C LYS A 106 -11.67 -1.61 -14.55
N MET A 107 -10.58 -2.21 -14.07
CA MET A 107 -9.22 -2.03 -14.62
C MET A 107 -9.12 -2.49 -16.08
N LEU A 108 -9.71 -3.63 -16.42
CA LEU A 108 -9.78 -4.12 -17.82
C LEU A 108 -10.45 -3.09 -18.75
N LEU A 109 -11.45 -2.36 -18.25
CA LEU A 109 -12.19 -1.34 -19.00
C LEU A 109 -11.48 0.03 -19.02
N GLY A 110 -10.70 0.38 -18.00
CA GLY A 110 -10.09 1.71 -17.84
C GLY A 110 -8.58 1.82 -18.14
N ALA A 111 -7.80 0.77 -17.87
CA ALA A 111 -6.35 0.72 -18.04
C ALA A 111 -5.90 -0.13 -19.24
N GLY A 112 -6.81 -0.94 -19.79
CA GLY A 112 -6.57 -1.87 -20.89
C GLY A 112 -6.46 -3.32 -20.44
N TYR A 113 -6.77 -4.24 -21.37
CA TYR A 113 -6.78 -5.69 -21.12
C TYR A 113 -5.41 -6.25 -20.70
N PHE A 114 -4.34 -5.79 -21.36
CA PHE A 114 -2.99 -6.36 -21.21
C PHE A 114 -2.30 -5.96 -19.90
N SER A 115 -2.35 -4.67 -19.55
CA SER A 115 -1.80 -4.12 -18.30
C SER A 115 -2.46 -4.75 -17.07
N THR A 116 -3.77 -4.97 -17.13
CA THR A 116 -4.52 -5.59 -16.05
C THR A 116 -4.13 -7.06 -15.86
N LYS A 117 -3.99 -7.84 -16.95
CA LYS A 117 -3.59 -9.25 -16.86
C LYS A 117 -2.21 -9.42 -16.21
N GLN A 118 -1.24 -8.59 -16.61
CA GLN A 118 0.10 -8.63 -16.01
C GLN A 118 0.07 -8.28 -14.52
N MET A 119 -0.77 -7.32 -14.10
CA MET A 119 -0.92 -6.95 -12.70
C MET A 119 -1.56 -8.07 -11.86
N ILE A 120 -2.43 -8.89 -12.46
CA ILE A 120 -3.01 -10.06 -11.79
C ILE A 120 -1.96 -11.17 -11.63
N GLU A 121 -1.28 -11.54 -12.73
CA GLU A 121 -0.23 -12.57 -12.72
C GLU A 121 0.89 -12.19 -11.74
N LYS A 122 1.23 -10.90 -11.65
CA LYS A 122 2.11 -10.33 -10.64
C LYS A 122 1.68 -10.71 -9.24
N GLU A 123 0.46 -10.33 -8.89
CA GLU A 123 -0.06 -10.46 -7.54
C GLU A 123 -0.13 -11.93 -7.16
N GLU A 124 -0.61 -12.80 -8.06
CA GLU A 124 -0.65 -14.25 -7.85
C GLU A 124 0.74 -14.85 -7.63
N THR A 125 1.74 -14.44 -8.44
CA THR A 125 3.11 -14.94 -8.31
C THR A 125 3.75 -14.53 -6.98
N VAL A 126 3.56 -13.26 -6.57
CA VAL A 126 4.05 -12.75 -5.29
C VAL A 126 3.34 -13.40 -4.12
N MET A 127 2.02 -13.61 -4.20
CA MET A 127 1.26 -14.23 -3.12
C MET A 127 1.58 -15.72 -2.95
N ALA A 128 1.73 -16.47 -4.05
CA ALA A 128 2.15 -17.88 -4.02
C ALA A 128 3.56 -18.09 -3.45
N ALA A 129 4.34 -17.01 -3.35
CA ALA A 129 5.68 -17.00 -2.80
C ALA A 129 5.72 -16.73 -1.28
N VAL A 130 4.60 -16.33 -0.67
CA VAL A 130 4.53 -16.01 0.76
C VAL A 130 4.53 -17.30 1.59
N PRO A 131 5.43 -17.46 2.57
CA PRO A 131 5.51 -18.65 3.41
C PRO A 131 4.53 -18.59 4.60
N MET A 132 3.28 -18.14 4.37
CA MET A 132 2.21 -18.05 5.38
C MET A 132 0.88 -18.45 4.74
N THR A 133 -0.04 -18.95 5.56
CA THR A 133 -1.36 -19.46 5.16
C THR A 133 -2.45 -18.43 5.39
N ASN A 134 -2.43 -17.78 6.56
CA ASN A 134 -3.32 -16.68 6.93
C ASN A 134 -2.46 -15.46 7.25
N PHE A 135 -2.51 -14.45 6.39
CA PHE A 135 -1.65 -13.28 6.53
C PHE A 135 -2.31 -12.04 5.96
N HIS A 136 -1.75 -10.88 6.27
CA HIS A 136 -2.14 -9.64 5.63
C HIS A 136 -1.12 -9.23 4.58
N VAL A 137 -1.57 -8.55 3.54
CA VAL A 137 -0.69 -7.95 2.53
C VAL A 137 -0.74 -6.44 2.69
N LEU A 138 0.42 -5.81 2.83
CA LEU A 138 0.53 -4.36 2.80
C LEU A 138 0.49 -3.90 1.33
N SER A 139 -0.71 -3.59 0.83
CA SER A 139 -0.94 -3.28 -0.59
C SER A 139 -0.62 -1.84 -0.95
N PHE A 140 -0.85 -0.91 -0.03
CA PHE A 140 -0.42 0.49 -0.16
C PHE A 140 0.25 0.95 1.12
N ILE A 141 1.31 1.74 0.96
CA ILE A 141 1.94 2.47 2.05
C ILE A 141 2.58 3.73 1.50
N ALA A 142 2.21 4.87 2.07
CA ALA A 142 2.74 6.15 1.66
C ALA A 142 2.79 7.12 2.83
N ILE A 143 3.85 7.93 2.84
CA ILE A 143 3.94 9.16 3.63
C ILE A 143 3.90 10.31 2.64
N HIS A 144 3.09 11.32 2.94
CA HIS A 144 2.96 12.52 2.14
C HIS A 144 4.36 13.10 1.81
N PRO A 145 4.68 13.44 0.55
CA PRO A 145 6.03 13.83 0.13
C PRO A 145 6.69 14.91 0.99
N LEU A 146 5.93 15.93 1.39
CA LEU A 146 6.41 17.03 2.25
C LEU A 146 6.79 16.60 3.69
N HIS A 147 6.38 15.41 4.10
CA HIS A 147 6.61 14.87 5.45
C HIS A 147 7.53 13.65 5.45
N GLN A 148 8.08 13.25 4.29
CA GLN A 148 9.05 12.14 4.24
C GLN A 148 10.33 12.47 5.04
N HIS A 149 11.08 11.44 5.44
CA HIS A 149 12.35 11.54 6.19
C HIS A 149 12.25 12.07 7.64
N HIS A 150 11.03 12.24 8.19
CA HIS A 150 10.80 12.66 9.57
C HIS A 150 10.44 11.49 10.51
N GLY A 151 10.76 10.25 10.13
CA GLY A 151 10.45 9.06 10.92
C GLY A 151 8.98 8.58 10.84
N PHE A 152 8.07 9.30 10.17
CA PHE A 152 6.66 8.92 10.03
C PHE A 152 6.44 7.52 9.43
N GLY A 153 7.34 7.04 8.57
CA GLY A 153 7.28 5.66 8.10
C GLY A 153 7.34 4.64 9.24
N HIS A 154 8.21 4.84 10.23
CA HIS A 154 8.33 3.95 11.39
C HIS A 154 7.08 4.01 12.27
N TYR A 155 6.52 5.20 12.48
CA TYR A 155 5.26 5.34 13.22
C TYR A 155 4.08 4.67 12.53
N LEU A 156 3.99 4.81 11.20
CA LEU A 156 2.96 4.14 10.41
C LEU A 156 3.11 2.61 10.51
N MET A 157 4.34 2.09 10.43
CA MET A 157 4.57 0.65 10.56
C MET A 157 4.33 0.12 11.97
N ALA A 158 4.70 0.87 13.01
CA ALA A 158 4.33 0.53 14.38
C ALA A 158 2.80 0.47 14.55
N ALA A 159 2.07 1.42 13.96
CA ALA A 159 0.61 1.41 13.97
C ALA A 159 0.03 0.21 13.21
N VAL A 160 0.61 -0.15 12.06
CA VAL A 160 0.24 -1.36 11.32
C VAL A 160 0.40 -2.60 12.21
N ASN A 161 1.53 -2.73 12.92
CA ASN A 161 1.80 -3.86 13.79
C ASN A 161 0.82 -3.92 14.98
N THR A 162 0.50 -2.80 15.60
CA THR A 162 -0.52 -2.75 16.67
C THR A 162 -1.90 -3.14 16.15
N LEU A 163 -2.27 -2.74 14.94
CA LEU A 163 -3.57 -3.10 14.37
C LEU A 163 -3.67 -4.56 13.95
N LEU A 164 -2.55 -5.23 13.68
CA LEU A 164 -2.55 -6.69 13.51
C LEU A 164 -2.94 -7.44 14.79
N GLU A 165 -2.85 -6.82 15.96
CA GLU A 165 -3.33 -7.44 17.21
C GLU A 165 -4.85 -7.68 17.17
N ASP A 166 -5.60 -6.91 16.37
CA ASP A 166 -7.03 -7.12 16.12
C ASP A 166 -7.32 -8.38 15.27
N TYR A 167 -6.29 -8.97 14.65
CA TYR A 167 -6.38 -10.12 13.74
C TYR A 167 -5.55 -11.31 14.26
N PRO A 168 -5.99 -11.98 15.34
CA PRO A 168 -5.22 -13.02 16.01
C PRO A 168 -4.96 -14.27 15.15
N GLU A 169 -5.72 -14.47 14.08
CA GLU A 169 -5.54 -15.54 13.10
C GLU A 169 -4.44 -15.25 12.06
N SER A 170 -3.96 -14.01 11.99
CA SER A 170 -2.90 -13.61 11.07
C SER A 170 -1.53 -14.05 11.59
N GLU A 171 -0.77 -14.72 10.73
CA GLU A 171 0.62 -15.13 10.95
C GLU A 171 1.60 -13.97 10.75
N GLY A 172 1.20 -12.92 10.01
CA GLY A 172 2.07 -11.78 9.76
C GLY A 172 1.59 -10.86 8.63
N VAL A 173 2.49 -10.01 8.16
CA VAL A 173 2.29 -9.11 7.02
C VAL A 173 3.33 -9.37 5.95
N ALA A 174 2.88 -9.58 4.71
CA ALA A 174 3.71 -9.62 3.53
C ALA A 174 3.72 -8.27 2.81
N VAL A 175 4.86 -7.89 2.24
CA VAL A 175 5.01 -6.71 1.38
C VAL A 175 5.92 -7.03 0.20
N TYR A 176 5.61 -6.40 -0.95
CA TYR A 176 6.45 -6.47 -2.14
C TYR A 176 7.16 -5.14 -2.37
N ALA A 177 8.45 -5.09 -2.05
CA ALA A 177 9.28 -3.91 -2.21
C ALA A 177 9.83 -3.84 -3.64
N THR A 178 9.35 -2.88 -4.42
CA THR A 178 9.65 -2.74 -5.86
C THR A 178 10.99 -2.05 -6.16
N ASN A 179 11.69 -1.56 -5.13
CA ASN A 179 13.00 -0.93 -5.26
C ASN A 179 13.84 -1.10 -3.97
N GLU A 180 15.13 -0.81 -4.09
CA GLU A 180 16.09 -0.95 -3.00
C GLU A 180 15.78 -0.03 -1.80
N LYS A 181 15.26 1.19 -2.05
CA LYS A 181 14.90 2.13 -0.99
C LYS A 181 13.81 1.54 -0.08
N TYR A 182 12.80 0.91 -0.66
CA TYR A 182 11.75 0.25 0.11
C TYR A 182 12.26 -1.00 0.81
N LYS A 183 13.12 -1.79 0.17
CA LYS A 183 13.76 -2.97 0.79
C LYS A 183 14.52 -2.60 2.05
N VAL A 184 15.38 -1.57 1.98
CA VAL A 184 16.13 -1.05 3.13
C VAL A 184 15.18 -0.58 4.23
N PHE A 185 14.16 0.20 3.87
CA PHE A 185 13.17 0.67 4.84
C PHE A 185 12.46 -0.48 5.57
N PHE A 186 11.98 -1.50 4.85
CA PHE A 186 11.28 -2.64 5.46
C PHE A 186 12.21 -3.49 6.32
N ASN A 187 13.46 -3.66 5.91
CA ASN A 187 14.47 -4.32 6.73
C ASN A 187 14.70 -3.57 8.07
N ASP A 188 14.64 -2.24 8.06
CA ASP A 188 14.78 -1.41 9.27
C ASP A 188 13.57 -1.50 10.22
N VAL A 189 12.41 -1.99 9.76
CA VAL A 189 11.18 -2.16 10.55
C VAL A 189 10.81 -3.64 10.76
N ASP A 190 11.81 -4.50 10.91
CA ASP A 190 11.67 -5.93 11.24
C ASP A 190 10.95 -6.79 10.19
N TYR A 191 11.02 -6.42 8.90
CA TYR A 191 10.62 -7.32 7.82
C TYR A 191 11.82 -8.14 7.33
N GLU A 192 11.61 -9.44 7.20
CA GLU A 192 12.59 -10.39 6.71
C GLU A 192 12.49 -10.54 5.20
N PHE A 193 13.63 -10.53 4.51
CA PHE A 193 13.69 -10.82 3.09
C PHE A 193 13.44 -12.31 2.84
N ILE A 194 12.47 -12.64 1.98
CA ILE A 194 12.15 -14.02 1.61
C ILE A 194 12.83 -14.40 0.30
N LYS A 195 12.55 -13.64 -0.78
CA LYS A 195 13.18 -13.83 -2.10
C LYS A 195 12.91 -12.64 -3.02
N GLU A 196 13.70 -12.55 -4.08
CA GLU A 196 13.34 -11.73 -5.24
C GLU A 196 12.23 -12.42 -6.03
N VAL A 197 11.23 -11.65 -6.44
CA VAL A 197 10.17 -12.10 -7.35
C VAL A 197 10.22 -11.17 -8.56
N ALA A 198 10.43 -11.76 -9.74
CA ALA A 198 10.39 -11.03 -11.00
C ALA A 198 8.96 -11.03 -11.54
N VAL A 199 8.54 -9.87 -12.03
CA VAL A 199 7.21 -9.66 -12.58
C VAL A 199 7.34 -8.85 -13.86
N GLY A 200 7.15 -9.48 -15.00
CA GLY A 200 7.41 -8.84 -16.29
C GLY A 200 8.87 -8.35 -16.34
N ASN A 201 9.07 -7.04 -16.49
CA ASN A 201 10.39 -6.40 -16.50
C ASN A 201 10.83 -5.83 -15.14
N VAL A 202 10.00 -5.94 -14.10
CA VAL A 202 10.27 -5.37 -12.77
C VAL A 202 10.61 -6.49 -11.80
N SER A 203 11.80 -6.44 -11.20
CA SER A 203 12.17 -7.28 -10.05
C SER A 203 11.92 -6.54 -8.75
N GLY A 204 11.42 -7.25 -7.74
CA GLY A 204 11.24 -6.71 -6.40
C GLY A 204 11.42 -7.76 -5.32
N SER A 205 11.69 -7.29 -4.11
CA SER A 205 11.90 -8.14 -2.94
C SER A 205 10.57 -8.44 -2.26
N LEU A 206 10.22 -9.71 -2.15
CA LEU A 206 9.19 -10.16 -1.22
C LEU A 206 9.77 -10.16 0.20
N MET A 207 9.10 -9.45 1.10
CA MET A 207 9.50 -9.34 2.50
C MET A 207 8.31 -9.63 3.42
N VAL A 208 8.58 -10.20 4.59
CA VAL A 208 7.55 -10.63 5.54
C VAL A 208 7.91 -10.19 6.95
N HIS A 209 6.95 -9.62 7.66
CA HIS A 209 6.99 -9.48 9.10
C HIS A 209 6.12 -10.55 9.74
N TYR A 210 6.72 -11.42 10.56
CA TYR A 210 5.98 -12.43 11.31
C TYR A 210 5.43 -11.85 12.60
N ARG A 211 4.15 -12.11 12.88
CA ARG A 211 3.56 -11.80 14.17
C ARG A 211 4.16 -12.75 15.21
N LYS A 212 4.62 -12.19 16.33
CA LYS A 212 5.19 -12.93 17.47
C LYS A 212 4.12 -13.33 18.47
#